data_AF-A0A819R0G3-F1
#
_entry.id   AF-A0A819R0G3-F1
#
_cell.length_a   1.000
_cell.length_b   1.000
_cell.length_c   1.000
_cell.angle_alpha   90.00
_cell.angle_beta   90.00
_cell.angle_gamma   90.00
#
_symmetry.space_group_name_H-M   'P 1'
#
loop_
_entity.id
_entity.type
_entity.pdbx_description
1 polymer ?
#
loop_
_entity_poly.entity_id
_entity_poly.type
_entity_poly.pdbx_seq_one_letter_code
_entity_poly.pdbx_strand_id
1 'polypeptide(L)'
;MEYENSNKLSNDYQEIICSIQCDVLLQHNQNILNKYFEFCSTRLVLPIFNFNTKQLHLFGCNKSNIEAKKRFFELQTELLVKNSKKQNIEDNIHWWYEAWDSTWQLYNSKITNEIEYNYKLNIFNFTLINQLDENILIDINKMEEIYGQRIKRIRRLKINEQQPSYWTLTPLNLERFILDDKSDEYLTIKDNFDKTMKEYYTILISIERIQNLRLFKQFCVAHEDFIARYDKKDNGTMCFLYHGCPELASKRIIERGFNRSYCGINDTP
;
A
#
# COMPACT_ATOMS: atom_id res chain seq x y z
N MET A 1 -2.06 -67.41 34.68
CA MET A 1 -3.04 -66.95 33.67
C MET A 1 -4.01 -66.04 34.41
N GLU A 2 -4.05 -64.73 34.30
CA GLU A 2 -3.45 -63.73 33.40
C GLU A 2 -3.39 -62.42 34.22
N TYR A 3 -2.21 -61.82 34.41
CA TYR A 3 -2.09 -60.45 34.97
C TYR A 3 -0.79 -59.79 34.48
N GLU A 4 -0.45 -59.95 33.20
CA GLU A 4 0.80 -59.41 32.60
C GLU A 4 0.58 -58.45 31.43
N ASN A 5 -0.62 -57.90 31.23
CA ASN A 5 -0.89 -57.03 30.07
C ASN A 5 -1.19 -55.55 30.36
N SER A 6 -1.03 -55.06 31.59
CA SER A 6 -1.25 -53.63 31.89
C SER A 6 0.02 -52.76 31.84
N ASN A 7 1.23 -53.33 31.79
CA ASN A 7 2.49 -52.58 31.88
C ASN A 7 3.14 -52.19 30.55
N LYS A 8 2.48 -52.42 29.40
CA LYS A 8 3.03 -52.03 28.07
C LYS A 8 2.50 -50.72 27.49
N LEU A 9 1.52 -50.06 28.13
CA LEU A 9 0.93 -48.82 27.63
C LEU A 9 1.51 -47.54 28.24
N SER A 10 2.46 -47.63 29.19
CA SER A 10 2.90 -46.48 29.99
C SER A 10 4.22 -45.82 29.55
N ASN A 11 4.98 -46.38 28.59
CA ASN A 11 6.33 -45.89 28.30
C ASN A 11 6.46 -44.97 27.06
N ASP A 12 5.39 -44.78 26.30
CA ASP A 12 5.46 -44.02 25.04
C ASP A 12 4.96 -42.58 25.16
N TYR A 13 4.37 -42.19 26.29
CA TYR A 13 3.92 -40.81 26.52
C TYR A 13 5.09 -39.94 26.97
N GLN A 14 5.47 -38.99 26.13
CA GLN A 14 6.59 -38.08 26.39
C GLN A 14 6.13 -36.63 26.33
N GLU A 15 6.83 -35.78 27.06
CA GLU A 15 6.69 -34.33 26.97
C GLU A 15 7.78 -33.77 26.05
N ILE A 16 7.38 -32.95 25.08
CA ILE A 16 8.32 -32.15 24.29
C ILE A 16 8.02 -30.67 24.53
N ILE A 17 9.04 -29.93 24.95
CA ILE A 17 8.96 -28.49 25.16
C ILE A 17 9.53 -27.76 23.94
N CYS A 18 8.79 -26.77 23.45
CA CYS A 18 9.17 -25.92 22.33
C CYS A 18 9.13 -24.46 22.78
N SER A 19 10.14 -23.67 22.42
CA SER A 19 10.11 -22.23 22.62
C SER A 19 9.28 -21.53 21.55
N ILE A 20 8.55 -20.49 21.95
CA ILE A 20 7.73 -19.68 21.05
C ILE A 20 8.56 -18.47 20.62
N GLN A 21 8.89 -18.39 19.34
CA GLN A 21 9.70 -17.29 18.81
C GLN A 21 8.85 -16.09 18.34
N CYS A 22 7.53 -16.21 18.28
CA CYS A 22 6.66 -15.20 17.70
C CYS A 22 5.53 -14.79 18.66
N ASP A 23 5.57 -13.55 19.14
CA ASP A 23 4.54 -12.96 20.01
C ASP A 23 3.18 -12.83 19.28
N VAL A 24 3.20 -12.81 17.94
CA VAL A 24 2.00 -12.70 17.10
C VAL A 24 1.19 -14.01 17.03
N LEU A 25 1.81 -15.17 17.24
CA LEU A 25 1.04 -16.41 17.45
C LEU A 25 0.13 -16.31 18.68
N LEU A 26 0.55 -15.51 19.67
CA LEU A 26 -0.12 -15.34 20.94
C LEU A 26 -1.16 -14.20 20.93
N GLN A 27 -1.06 -13.26 19.97
CA GLN A 27 -1.89 -12.06 19.91
C GLN A 27 -2.69 -11.97 18.59
N HIS A 28 -3.73 -12.80 18.40
CA HIS A 28 -4.80 -12.58 17.40
C HIS A 28 -4.69 -13.28 16.03
N ASN A 29 -4.29 -14.55 15.98
CA ASN A 29 -4.59 -15.40 14.82
C ASN A 29 -5.33 -16.68 15.22
N GLN A 30 -6.53 -16.49 15.82
CA GLN A 30 -7.41 -17.54 16.33
C GLN A 30 -7.57 -18.69 15.31
N ASN A 31 -7.73 -18.36 14.03
CA ASN A 31 -7.88 -19.34 12.95
C ASN A 31 -6.65 -20.23 12.75
N ILE A 32 -5.44 -19.70 12.91
CA ILE A 32 -4.20 -20.47 12.75
C ILE A 32 -3.99 -21.38 13.96
N LEU A 33 -4.22 -20.86 15.16
CA LEU A 33 -4.17 -21.67 16.37
C LEU A 33 -5.21 -22.80 16.31
N ASN A 34 -6.45 -22.51 15.91
CA ASN A 34 -7.50 -23.53 15.76
C ASN A 34 -7.07 -24.65 14.80
N LYS A 35 -6.50 -24.31 13.63
CA LYS A 35 -5.96 -25.29 12.69
C LYS A 35 -4.81 -26.12 13.29
N TYR A 36 -3.97 -25.51 14.13
CA TYR A 36 -2.91 -26.22 14.84
C TYR A 36 -3.47 -27.16 15.92
N PHE A 37 -4.45 -26.72 16.70
CA PHE A 37 -5.11 -27.57 17.69
C PHE A 37 -5.85 -28.75 17.02
N GLU A 38 -6.50 -28.52 15.89
CA GLU A 38 -7.13 -29.57 15.08
C GLU A 38 -6.07 -30.58 14.58
N PHE A 39 -4.94 -30.08 14.05
CA PHE A 39 -3.82 -30.92 13.65
C PHE A 39 -3.30 -31.80 14.80
N CYS A 40 -3.12 -31.24 15.99
CA CYS A 40 -2.70 -31.98 17.18
C CYS A 40 -3.73 -33.02 17.64
N SER A 41 -5.02 -32.66 17.61
CA SER A 41 -6.13 -33.53 18.01
C SER A 41 -6.18 -34.80 17.16
N THR A 42 -6.04 -34.67 15.83
CA THR A 42 -6.00 -35.83 14.92
C THR A 42 -4.83 -36.80 15.16
N ARG A 43 -3.82 -36.38 15.93
CA ARG A 43 -2.59 -37.14 16.23
C ARG A 43 -2.44 -37.51 17.69
N LEU A 44 -3.49 -37.30 18.49
CA LEU A 44 -3.51 -37.55 19.94
C LEU A 44 -2.38 -36.81 20.68
N VAL A 45 -2.10 -35.57 20.25
CA VAL A 45 -1.16 -34.67 20.94
C VAL A 45 -1.98 -33.62 21.69
N LEU A 46 -1.65 -33.42 22.96
CA LEU A 46 -2.19 -32.34 23.78
C LEU A 46 -1.19 -31.17 23.83
N PRO A 47 -1.44 -30.08 23.10
CA PRO A 47 -0.64 -28.86 23.19
C PRO A 47 -1.11 -27.97 24.35
N ILE A 48 -0.18 -27.53 25.19
CA ILE A 48 -0.40 -26.57 26.29
C ILE A 48 0.52 -25.36 26.11
N PHE A 49 -0.09 -24.18 25.99
CA PHE A 49 0.65 -22.91 25.87
C PHE A 49 0.84 -22.27 27.25
N ASN A 50 2.09 -22.04 27.63
CA ASN A 50 2.44 -21.18 28.74
C ASN A 50 2.78 -19.79 28.20
N PHE A 51 1.84 -18.86 28.36
CA PHE A 51 1.97 -17.48 27.87
C PHE A 51 3.02 -16.67 28.64
N ASN A 52 3.23 -16.97 29.93
CA ASN A 52 4.19 -16.26 30.76
C ASN A 52 5.63 -16.63 30.37
N THR A 53 5.89 -17.92 30.12
CA THR A 53 7.22 -18.41 29.75
C THR A 53 7.45 -18.46 28.24
N LYS A 54 6.43 -18.14 27.42
CA LYS A 54 6.45 -18.27 25.96
C LYS A 54 6.89 -19.66 25.51
N GLN A 55 6.31 -20.70 26.13
CA GLN A 55 6.61 -22.10 25.84
C GLN A 55 5.36 -22.87 25.42
N LEU A 56 5.53 -23.78 24.48
CA LEU A 56 4.55 -24.77 24.09
C LEU A 56 5.00 -26.15 24.58
N HIS A 57 4.17 -26.76 25.40
CA HIS A 57 4.37 -28.12 25.89
C HIS A 57 3.48 -29.08 25.08
N LEU A 58 4.06 -30.16 24.57
CA LEU A 58 3.38 -31.17 23.78
C LEU A 58 3.40 -32.50 24.53
N PHE A 59 2.23 -33.04 24.83
CA PHE A 59 2.07 -34.32 25.50
C PHE A 59 1.44 -35.33 24.53
N GLY A 60 2.11 -36.45 24.32
CA GLY A 60 1.68 -37.46 23.34
C GLY A 60 2.76 -38.49 23.10
N CYS A 61 2.57 -39.36 22.10
CA CYS A 61 3.63 -40.27 21.71
C CYS A 61 4.79 -39.51 21.05
N ASN A 62 6.02 -39.98 21.23
CA ASN A 62 7.23 -39.29 20.75
C ASN A 62 7.14 -38.93 19.25
N LYS A 63 6.69 -39.87 18.41
CA LYS A 63 6.54 -39.65 16.97
C LYS A 63 5.53 -38.54 16.64
N SER A 64 4.36 -38.54 17.29
CA SER A 64 3.34 -37.50 17.10
C SER A 64 3.80 -36.14 17.62
N ASN A 65 4.52 -36.10 18.75
CA ASN A 65 5.05 -34.86 19.30
C ASN A 65 6.11 -34.23 18.38
N ILE A 66 6.97 -35.04 17.74
CA ILE A 66 7.94 -34.55 16.75
C ILE A 66 7.21 -33.92 15.55
N GLU A 67 6.15 -34.55 15.06
CA GLU A 67 5.37 -34.03 13.94
C GLU A 67 4.62 -32.74 14.31
N ALA A 68 4.01 -32.68 15.48
CA ALA A 68 3.37 -31.47 16.03
C ALA A 68 4.38 -30.33 16.21
N LYS A 69 5.57 -30.62 16.76
CA LYS A 69 6.68 -29.66 16.87
C LYS A 69 7.09 -29.11 15.51
N LYS A 70 7.27 -29.98 14.51
CA LYS A 70 7.62 -29.56 13.15
C LYS A 70 6.55 -28.63 12.59
N ARG A 71 5.28 -29.01 12.70
CA ARG A 71 4.16 -28.18 12.21
C ARG A 71 4.09 -26.83 12.92
N PHE A 72 4.37 -26.79 14.22
CA PHE A 72 4.43 -25.56 14.99
C PHE A 72 5.52 -24.61 14.49
N PHE A 73 6.72 -25.11 14.19
CA PHE A 73 7.80 -24.31 13.62
C PHE A 73 7.54 -23.85 12.19
N GLU A 74 6.88 -24.67 11.37
CA GLU A 74 6.42 -24.26 10.04
C GLU A 74 5.47 -23.06 10.14
N LEU A 75 4.47 -23.13 11.03
CA LEU A 75 3.53 -22.03 11.26
C LEU A 75 4.23 -20.78 11.81
N GLN A 76 5.19 -20.93 12.72
CA GLN A 76 6.03 -19.80 13.17
C GLN A 76 6.77 -19.16 12.01
N THR A 77 7.36 -19.96 11.13
CA THR A 77 8.14 -19.47 10.00
C THR A 77 7.24 -18.82 8.95
N GLU A 78 6.08 -19.40 8.64
CA GLU A 78 5.07 -18.79 7.78
C GLU A 78 4.63 -17.42 8.31
N LEU A 79 4.43 -17.29 9.62
CA LEU A 79 4.07 -16.03 10.26
C LEU A 79 5.21 -15.03 10.31
N LEU A 80 6.43 -15.46 10.61
CA LEU A 80 7.62 -14.61 10.56
C LEU A 80 7.89 -14.08 9.15
N VAL A 81 7.75 -14.93 8.12
CA VAL A 81 7.84 -14.54 6.72
C VAL A 81 6.70 -13.61 6.32
N LYS A 82 5.48 -13.85 6.80
CA LYS A 82 4.34 -12.97 6.54
C LYS A 82 4.55 -11.60 7.19
N ASN A 83 5.09 -11.55 8.41
CA ASN A 83 5.34 -10.30 9.14
C ASN A 83 6.55 -9.54 8.59
N SER A 84 7.65 -10.20 8.26
CA SER A 84 8.81 -9.56 7.62
C SER A 84 8.48 -9.05 6.21
N LYS A 85 7.56 -9.71 5.49
CA LYS A 85 7.01 -9.22 4.23
C LYS A 85 6.01 -8.08 4.43
N LYS A 86 5.20 -8.08 5.49
CA LYS A 86 4.32 -6.95 5.86
C LYS A 86 5.14 -5.69 6.19
N GLN A 87 6.19 -5.82 6.99
CA GLN A 87 7.12 -4.71 7.29
C GLN A 87 7.90 -4.22 6.06
N ASN A 88 8.17 -5.07 5.06
CA ASN A 88 8.77 -4.65 3.78
C ASN A 88 7.76 -4.12 2.74
N ILE A 89 6.45 -4.17 3.03
CA ILE A 89 5.39 -3.61 2.17
C ILE A 89 5.14 -2.11 2.48
N GLU A 90 5.52 -1.66 3.68
CA GLU A 90 5.33 -0.31 4.23
C GLU A 90 6.66 0.45 4.04
N ASP A 91 6.80 1.45 3.16
CA ASP A 91 6.32 2.82 3.37
C ASP A 91 5.68 3.48 2.13
N ASN A 92 5.76 2.82 0.97
CA ASN A 92 5.48 3.47 -0.32
C ASN A 92 4.20 2.99 -1.01
N ILE A 93 3.42 2.08 -0.43
CA ILE A 93 2.14 1.63 -1.01
C ILE A 93 0.96 2.12 -0.19
N HIS A 94 0.03 2.78 -0.87
CA HIS A 94 -1.19 3.29 -0.29
C HIS A 94 -2.37 2.77 -1.10
N TRP A 95 -3.38 2.21 -0.43
CA TRP A 95 -4.65 1.86 -1.04
C TRP A 95 -5.70 2.89 -0.65
N TRP A 96 -6.54 3.27 -1.61
CA TRP A 96 -7.56 4.29 -1.45
C TRP A 96 -8.92 3.73 -1.87
N TYR A 97 -9.98 4.29 -1.30
CA TYR A 97 -11.35 4.07 -1.74
C TYR A 97 -12.05 5.39 -2.01
N GLU A 98 -13.01 5.37 -2.92
CA GLU A 98 -13.88 6.50 -3.17
C GLU A 98 -15.07 6.48 -2.21
N ALA A 99 -15.16 7.50 -1.38
CA ALA A 99 -16.29 7.73 -0.48
C ALA A 99 -17.53 8.19 -1.26
N TRP A 100 -18.69 8.19 -0.61
CA TRP A 100 -19.98 8.50 -1.24
C TRP A 100 -20.09 9.95 -1.74
N ASP A 101 -19.31 10.84 -1.16
CA ASP A 101 -19.17 12.24 -1.59
C ASP A 101 -18.18 12.42 -2.76
N SER A 102 -17.74 11.32 -3.38
CA SER A 102 -16.72 11.27 -4.44
C SER A 102 -15.32 11.72 -3.99
N THR A 103 -15.08 11.85 -2.68
CA THR A 103 -13.73 12.08 -2.16
C THR A 103 -12.95 10.78 -2.09
N TRP A 104 -11.64 10.84 -2.35
CA TRP A 104 -10.77 9.70 -2.17
C TRP A 104 -10.25 9.68 -0.73
N GLN A 105 -10.44 8.54 -0.06
CA GLN A 105 -10.01 8.33 1.32
C GLN A 105 -9.02 7.18 1.40
N LEU A 106 -8.07 7.33 2.32
CA LEU A 106 -6.98 6.38 2.51
C LEU A 106 -7.45 5.19 3.37
N TYR A 107 -7.09 3.97 2.97
CA TYR A 107 -7.19 2.81 3.86
C TYR A 107 -6.15 2.89 4.98
N ASN A 108 -6.53 2.60 6.22
CA ASN A 108 -5.57 2.48 7.31
C ASN A 108 -4.52 1.39 7.01
N SER A 109 -3.40 1.42 7.75
CA SER A 109 -2.26 0.53 7.51
C SER A 109 -2.64 -0.95 7.55
N LYS A 110 -3.51 -1.35 8.48
CA LYS A 110 -3.98 -2.74 8.60
C LYS A 110 -4.64 -3.23 7.30
N ILE A 111 -5.60 -2.46 6.78
CA ILE A 111 -6.34 -2.83 5.57
C ILE A 111 -5.45 -2.72 4.34
N THR A 112 -4.67 -1.65 4.23
CA THR A 112 -3.68 -1.45 3.15
C THR A 112 -2.76 -2.67 3.04
N ASN A 113 -2.25 -3.17 4.17
CA ASN A 113 -1.39 -4.36 4.21
C ASN A 113 -2.12 -5.65 3.80
N GLU A 114 -3.37 -5.82 4.21
CA GLU A 114 -4.16 -7.00 3.83
C GLU A 114 -4.46 -6.99 2.33
N ILE A 115 -4.87 -5.85 1.77
CA ILE A 115 -5.13 -5.71 0.34
C ILE A 115 -3.84 -5.94 -0.45
N GLU A 116 -2.74 -5.27 -0.09
CA GLU A 116 -1.46 -5.40 -0.79
C GLU A 116 -0.88 -6.81 -0.71
N TYR A 117 -1.03 -7.50 0.43
CA TYR A 117 -0.60 -8.88 0.58
C TYR A 117 -1.34 -9.80 -0.39
N ASN A 118 -2.67 -9.71 -0.46
CA ASN A 118 -3.47 -10.52 -1.39
C ASN A 118 -3.18 -10.16 -2.85
N TYR A 119 -3.02 -8.87 -3.15
CA TYR A 119 -2.60 -8.39 -4.46
C TYR A 119 -1.28 -9.03 -4.91
N LYS A 120 -0.25 -9.05 -4.05
CA LYS A 120 1.06 -9.69 -4.35
C LYS A 120 0.98 -11.21 -4.51
N LEU A 121 0.00 -11.86 -3.88
CA LEU A 121 -0.26 -13.30 -4.04
C LEU A 121 -1.14 -13.63 -5.25
N ASN A 122 -1.56 -12.63 -6.04
CA ASN A 122 -2.53 -12.78 -7.12
C ASN A 122 -3.87 -13.37 -6.64
N ILE A 123 -4.26 -13.06 -5.41
CA ILE A 123 -5.59 -13.38 -4.87
C ILE A 123 -6.48 -12.18 -5.18
N PHE A 124 -7.32 -12.32 -6.19
CA PHE A 124 -8.08 -11.18 -6.74
C PHE A 124 -9.45 -10.95 -6.10
N ASN A 125 -9.96 -11.90 -5.31
CA ASN A 125 -11.22 -11.78 -4.61
C ASN A 125 -11.05 -12.27 -3.17
N PHE A 126 -11.30 -11.40 -2.19
CA PHE A 126 -11.18 -11.77 -0.77
C PHE A 126 -12.02 -10.84 0.11
N THR A 127 -12.46 -11.35 1.25
CA THR A 127 -13.26 -10.59 2.23
C THR A 127 -12.39 -10.10 3.38
N LEU A 128 -12.66 -8.90 3.89
CA LEU A 128 -12.03 -8.34 5.09
C LEU A 128 -12.98 -7.40 5.84
N ILE A 129 -12.60 -7.02 7.07
CA ILE A 129 -13.33 -6.03 7.86
C ILE A 129 -12.72 -4.65 7.60
N ASN A 130 -13.51 -3.70 7.10
CA ASN A 130 -13.05 -2.36 6.79
C ASN A 130 -12.93 -1.46 8.05
N GLN A 131 -12.63 -0.18 7.86
CA GLN A 131 -12.45 0.77 8.97
C GLN A 131 -13.76 1.13 9.68
N LEU A 132 -14.90 0.78 9.09
CA LEU A 132 -16.25 1.00 9.61
C LEU A 132 -16.82 -0.28 10.24
N ASP A 133 -15.97 -1.28 10.48
CA ASP A 133 -16.33 -2.61 10.97
C ASP A 133 -17.32 -3.38 10.06
N GLU A 134 -17.34 -3.05 8.77
CA GLU A 134 -18.16 -3.73 7.76
C GLU A 134 -17.38 -4.88 7.11
N ASN A 135 -18.04 -6.04 6.93
CA ASN A 135 -17.48 -7.15 6.16
C ASN A 135 -17.65 -6.88 4.67
N ILE A 136 -16.55 -6.53 4.00
CA ILE A 136 -16.51 -6.15 2.59
C ILE A 136 -15.81 -7.20 1.75
N LEU A 137 -16.20 -7.30 0.49
CA LEU A 137 -15.49 -8.05 -0.55
C LEU A 137 -14.63 -7.08 -1.36
N ILE A 138 -13.35 -7.38 -1.48
CA ILE A 138 -12.43 -6.68 -2.38
C ILE A 138 -12.32 -7.49 -3.68
N ASP A 139 -12.67 -6.88 -4.81
CA ASP A 139 -12.46 -7.40 -6.17
C ASP A 139 -11.35 -6.58 -6.84
N ILE A 140 -10.14 -7.13 -6.88
CA ILE A 140 -8.95 -6.51 -7.47
C ILE A 140 -9.05 -6.43 -9.00
N ASN A 141 -9.77 -7.36 -9.66
CA ASN A 141 -9.91 -7.34 -11.11
C ASN A 141 -10.73 -6.13 -11.56
N LYS A 142 -11.76 -5.79 -10.78
CA LYS A 142 -12.60 -4.62 -11.03
C LYS A 142 -12.11 -3.36 -10.35
N MET A 143 -11.17 -3.48 -9.42
CA MET A 143 -10.75 -2.41 -8.51
C MET A 143 -11.95 -1.86 -7.74
N GLU A 144 -12.68 -2.77 -7.07
CA GLU A 144 -13.90 -2.46 -6.32
C GLU A 144 -13.88 -3.00 -4.88
N GLU A 145 -14.43 -2.22 -3.95
CA GLU A 145 -14.90 -2.65 -2.63
C GLU A 145 -16.42 -2.84 -2.71
N ILE A 146 -16.92 -3.99 -2.26
CA ILE A 146 -18.35 -4.36 -2.32
C ILE A 146 -18.87 -4.66 -0.92
N TYR A 147 -19.94 -3.97 -0.53
CA TYR A 147 -20.68 -4.20 0.71
C TYR A 147 -22.17 -4.39 0.40
N GLY A 148 -22.62 -5.66 0.36
CA GLY A 148 -23.97 -5.98 -0.10
C GLY A 148 -24.19 -5.52 -1.55
N GLN A 149 -25.06 -4.53 -1.75
CA GLN A 149 -25.32 -3.93 -3.08
C GLN A 149 -24.51 -2.65 -3.33
N ARG A 150 -23.75 -2.17 -2.34
CA ARG A 150 -22.95 -0.95 -2.42
C ARG A 150 -21.58 -1.27 -3.00
N ILE A 151 -21.15 -0.51 -3.99
CA ILE A 151 -19.88 -0.67 -4.66
C ILE A 151 -19.11 0.65 -4.58
N LYS A 152 -17.85 0.61 -4.14
CA LYS A 152 -16.91 1.73 -4.18
C LYS A 152 -15.72 1.38 -5.05
N ARG A 153 -15.18 2.36 -5.77
CA ARG A 153 -13.93 2.19 -6.50
C ARG A 153 -12.75 2.21 -5.53
N ILE A 154 -11.76 1.36 -5.78
CA ILE A 154 -10.49 1.38 -5.05
C ILE A 154 -9.32 1.68 -5.98
N ARG A 155 -8.23 2.20 -5.41
CA ARG A 155 -7.01 2.49 -6.17
C ARG A 155 -5.76 2.19 -5.36
N ARG A 156 -4.78 1.64 -6.07
CA ARG A 156 -3.43 1.41 -5.56
C ARG A 156 -2.50 2.53 -6.01
N LEU A 157 -1.92 3.24 -5.05
CA LEU A 157 -0.87 4.22 -5.28
C LEU A 157 0.46 3.65 -4.79
N LYS A 158 1.44 3.58 -5.69
CA LYS A 158 2.84 3.41 -5.34
C LYS A 158 3.50 4.79 -5.32
N ILE A 159 3.78 5.30 -4.13
CA ILE A 159 4.64 6.46 -3.94
C ILE A 159 6.00 6.11 -4.54
N ASN A 160 6.47 6.97 -5.44
CA ASN A 160 7.78 6.85 -6.07
C ASN A 160 8.65 7.98 -5.52
N GLU A 161 9.93 7.70 -5.27
CA GLU A 161 10.92 8.68 -4.83
C GLU A 161 11.05 9.86 -5.80
N GLN A 162 10.68 9.66 -7.07
CA GLN A 162 10.70 10.71 -8.08
C GLN A 162 9.66 11.81 -7.83
N GLN A 163 8.53 11.54 -7.15
CA GLN A 163 7.50 12.56 -6.94
C GLN A 163 7.99 13.66 -5.97
N PRO A 164 7.75 14.96 -6.26
CA PRO A 164 8.13 16.02 -5.34
C PRO A 164 7.44 15.88 -3.98
N SER A 165 8.19 16.06 -2.89
CA SER A 165 7.69 15.87 -1.51
C SER A 165 6.56 16.83 -1.12
N TYR A 166 6.48 18.00 -1.76
CA TYR A 166 5.43 18.99 -1.52
C TYR A 166 4.11 18.68 -2.26
N TRP A 167 4.06 17.62 -3.08
CA TRP A 167 2.82 17.22 -3.74
C TRP A 167 1.85 16.59 -2.76
N THR A 168 0.58 16.98 -2.86
CA THR A 168 -0.52 16.34 -2.14
C THR A 168 -0.65 14.90 -2.59
N LEU A 169 -0.68 13.96 -1.65
CA LEU A 169 -0.90 12.54 -1.95
C LEU A 169 -2.32 12.33 -2.48
N THR A 170 -2.43 11.74 -3.65
CA THR A 170 -3.70 11.45 -4.31
C THR A 170 -3.61 10.17 -5.13
N PRO A 171 -4.67 9.33 -5.18
CA PRO A 171 -4.71 8.16 -6.05
C PRO A 171 -5.00 8.53 -7.52
N LEU A 172 -5.22 9.81 -7.82
CA LEU A 172 -5.47 10.31 -9.16
C LEU A 172 -4.16 10.57 -9.89
N ASN A 173 -4.13 10.25 -11.19
CA ASN A 173 -2.96 10.54 -12.03
C ASN A 173 -2.83 12.02 -12.38
N LEU A 174 -3.94 12.75 -12.33
CA LEU A 174 -4.04 14.17 -12.63
C LEU A 174 -4.99 14.82 -11.63
N GLU A 175 -4.52 15.85 -10.94
CA GLU A 175 -5.33 16.66 -10.05
C GLU A 175 -4.85 18.12 -10.05
N ARG A 176 -5.75 19.05 -9.73
CA ARG A 176 -5.50 20.49 -9.66
C ARG A 176 -5.78 20.96 -8.25
N PHE A 177 -4.82 21.67 -7.67
CA PHE A 177 -4.93 22.21 -6.33
C PHE A 177 -4.89 23.73 -6.41
N ILE A 178 -6.00 24.39 -6.08
CA ILE A 178 -6.00 25.84 -5.88
C ILE A 178 -5.10 26.12 -4.69
N LEU A 179 -4.08 26.95 -4.90
CA LEU A 179 -3.16 27.33 -3.85
C LEU A 179 -3.81 28.39 -2.95
N ASP A 180 -3.59 28.26 -1.64
CA ASP A 180 -3.94 29.29 -0.66
C ASP A 180 -3.12 30.55 -0.95
N ASP A 181 -3.79 31.71 -0.99
CA ASP A 181 -3.17 33.00 -1.31
C ASP A 181 -2.15 33.46 -0.26
N LYS A 182 -2.14 32.81 0.90
CA LYS A 182 -1.16 33.00 1.99
C LYS A 182 -0.03 31.98 1.98
N SER A 183 -0.07 30.97 1.12
CA SER A 183 0.98 29.94 1.09
C SER A 183 2.28 30.46 0.48
N ASP A 184 3.41 29.96 0.97
CA ASP A 184 4.74 30.32 0.45
C ASP A 184 4.87 30.00 -1.06
N GLU A 185 4.27 28.90 -1.50
CA GLU A 185 4.25 28.51 -2.91
C GLU A 185 3.50 29.54 -3.76
N TYR A 186 2.31 29.97 -3.33
CA TYR A 186 1.53 31.00 -4.01
C TYR A 186 2.30 32.31 -4.10
N LEU A 187 2.83 32.80 -2.98
CA LEU A 187 3.55 34.07 -2.91
C LEU A 187 4.80 34.04 -3.81
N THR A 188 5.55 32.93 -3.79
CA THR A 188 6.74 32.75 -4.65
C THR A 188 6.40 32.80 -6.14
N ILE A 189 5.35 32.09 -6.56
CA ILE A 189 4.92 32.09 -7.98
C ILE A 189 4.41 33.48 -8.38
N LYS A 190 3.57 34.08 -7.54
CA LYS A 190 3.01 35.41 -7.79
C LYS A 190 4.10 36.47 -7.89
N ASP A 191 5.06 36.48 -6.98
CA ASP A 191 6.15 37.47 -6.98
C ASP A 191 7.03 37.31 -8.23
N ASN A 192 7.31 36.08 -8.65
CA ASN A 192 8.03 35.82 -9.89
C ASN A 192 7.23 36.24 -11.14
N PHE A 193 5.91 36.10 -11.13
CA PHE A 193 5.05 36.53 -12.24
C PHE A 193 4.98 38.06 -12.31
N ASP A 194 4.76 38.71 -11.17
CA ASP A 194 4.64 40.17 -11.03
C ASP A 194 5.91 40.91 -11.47
N LYS A 195 7.10 40.31 -11.35
CA LYS A 195 8.35 40.88 -11.88
C LYS A 195 8.28 41.30 -13.34
N THR A 196 7.43 40.65 -14.14
CA THR A 196 7.32 40.92 -15.59
C THR A 196 5.92 41.26 -16.04
N MET A 197 4.89 40.79 -15.32
CA MET A 197 3.51 40.86 -15.80
C MET A 197 2.63 41.87 -15.07
N LYS A 198 3.11 42.54 -14.01
CA LYS A 198 2.26 43.35 -13.12
C LYS A 198 1.39 44.39 -13.82
N GLU A 199 1.91 45.00 -14.88
CA GLU A 199 1.22 46.05 -15.65
C GLU A 199 0.28 45.49 -16.72
N TYR A 200 0.30 44.18 -16.97
CA TYR A 200 -0.40 43.53 -18.08
C TYR A 200 -1.66 42.77 -17.65
N TYR A 201 -1.98 42.73 -16.36
CA TYR A 201 -3.20 42.12 -15.85
C TYR A 201 -3.84 42.99 -14.76
N THR A 202 -5.17 42.93 -14.63
CA THR A 202 -5.91 43.70 -13.61
C THR A 202 -6.05 42.91 -12.31
N ILE A 203 -6.46 41.65 -12.41
CA ILE A 203 -6.77 40.78 -11.27
C ILE A 203 -6.19 39.40 -11.51
N LEU A 204 -5.47 38.87 -10.53
CA LEU A 204 -5.05 37.48 -10.47
C LEU A 204 -6.17 36.70 -9.76
N ILE A 205 -6.85 35.81 -10.49
CA ILE A 205 -8.02 35.08 -9.97
C ILE A 205 -7.60 33.93 -9.05
N SER A 206 -6.65 33.11 -9.49
CA SER A 206 -6.15 31.96 -8.75
C SER A 206 -4.82 31.48 -9.31
N ILE A 207 -4.04 30.78 -8.49
CA ILE A 207 -2.92 29.96 -8.93
C ILE A 207 -3.26 28.52 -8.58
N GLU A 208 -3.08 27.61 -9.53
CA GLU A 208 -3.33 26.19 -9.33
C GLU A 208 -2.08 25.37 -9.59
N ARG A 209 -1.74 24.49 -8.65
CA ARG A 209 -0.71 23.47 -8.85
C ARG A 209 -1.32 22.30 -9.62
N ILE A 210 -0.69 21.95 -10.74
CA ILE A 210 -1.06 20.80 -11.55
C ILE A 210 -0.19 19.60 -11.14
N GLN A 211 -0.82 18.56 -10.58
CA GLN A 211 -0.14 17.31 -10.25
C GLN A 211 -0.51 16.25 -11.27
N ASN A 212 0.29 16.11 -12.32
CA ASN A 212 0.14 15.05 -13.33
C ASN A 212 1.29 14.06 -13.23
N LEU A 213 1.08 12.94 -12.51
CA LEU A 213 2.13 11.95 -12.24
C LEU A 213 2.70 11.33 -13.52
N ARG A 214 1.85 11.15 -14.55
CA ARG A 214 2.27 10.59 -15.83
C ARG A 214 3.23 11.54 -16.55
N LEU A 215 2.86 12.81 -16.69
CA LEU A 215 3.69 13.81 -17.37
C LEU A 215 4.97 14.09 -16.59
N PHE A 216 4.89 14.11 -15.26
CA PHE A 216 6.05 14.33 -14.41
C PHE A 216 7.08 13.20 -14.55
N LYS A 217 6.65 11.93 -14.58
CA LYS A 217 7.56 10.80 -14.87
C LYS A 217 8.21 10.91 -16.25
N GLN A 218 7.43 11.31 -17.27
CA GLN A 218 7.97 11.54 -18.61
C GLN A 218 9.01 12.66 -18.62
N PHE A 219 8.77 13.74 -17.89
CA PHE A 219 9.72 14.82 -17.70
C PHE A 219 11.01 14.35 -17.01
N CYS A 220 10.93 13.62 -15.89
CA CYS A 220 12.12 13.11 -15.18
C CYS A 220 13.00 12.25 -16.09
N VAL A 221 12.41 11.31 -16.82
CA VAL A 221 13.16 10.44 -17.75
C VAL A 221 13.82 11.26 -18.85
N ALA A 222 13.10 12.20 -19.47
CA ALA A 222 13.66 13.06 -20.52
C ALA A 222 14.77 13.98 -19.98
N HIS A 223 14.63 14.45 -18.74
CA HIS A 223 15.61 15.30 -18.07
C HIS A 223 16.89 14.54 -17.72
N GLU A 224 16.78 13.34 -17.14
CA GLU A 224 17.92 12.46 -16.85
C GLU A 224 18.70 12.11 -18.13
N ASP A 225 17.99 11.75 -19.20
CA ASP A 225 18.55 11.45 -20.51
C ASP A 225 19.22 12.69 -21.15
N PHE A 226 18.66 13.89 -20.95
CA PHE A 226 19.30 15.13 -21.37
C PHE A 226 20.61 15.40 -20.61
N ILE A 227 20.60 15.28 -19.29
CA ILE A 227 21.80 15.44 -18.44
C ILE A 227 22.89 14.47 -18.88
N ALA A 228 22.55 13.19 -19.06
CA ALA A 228 23.48 12.15 -19.45
C ALA A 228 24.09 12.40 -20.85
N ARG A 229 23.30 12.84 -21.82
CA ARG A 229 23.79 13.12 -23.19
C ARG A 229 24.75 14.30 -23.27
N TYR A 230 24.52 15.33 -22.46
CA TYR A 230 25.24 16.60 -22.59
C TYR A 230 26.35 16.77 -21.54
N ASP A 231 26.61 15.75 -20.70
CA ASP A 231 27.55 15.79 -19.57
C ASP A 231 27.42 17.08 -18.74
N LYS A 232 26.19 17.57 -18.63
CA LYS A 232 25.89 18.79 -17.89
C LYS A 232 25.63 18.42 -16.45
N LYS A 233 26.21 19.17 -15.52
CA LYS A 233 25.70 19.20 -14.15
C LYS A 233 24.29 19.80 -14.20
N ASP A 234 23.43 19.36 -13.28
CA ASP A 234 22.03 19.79 -13.13
C ASP A 234 21.88 21.34 -13.01
N ASN A 235 22.97 22.03 -12.70
CA ASN A 235 23.04 23.48 -12.58
C ASN A 235 22.93 24.17 -13.95
N GLY A 236 21.70 24.39 -14.41
CA GLY A 236 21.37 25.28 -15.54
C GLY A 236 20.65 24.63 -16.71
N THR A 237 20.22 23.37 -16.60
CA THR A 237 19.46 22.65 -17.65
C THR A 237 17.95 22.87 -17.55
N MET A 238 17.45 23.23 -16.37
CA MET A 238 16.04 23.51 -16.13
C MET A 238 15.80 25.01 -15.98
N CYS A 239 14.82 25.53 -16.71
CA CYS A 239 14.35 26.92 -16.59
C CYS A 239 12.86 26.94 -16.29
N PHE A 240 12.44 27.85 -15.42
CA PHE A 240 11.03 28.17 -15.20
C PHE A 240 10.61 29.26 -16.17
N LEU A 241 9.65 28.96 -17.04
CA LEU A 241 9.16 29.84 -18.10
C LEU A 241 7.64 29.94 -18.06
N TYR A 242 7.10 31.05 -18.59
CA TYR A 242 5.66 31.24 -18.74
C TYR A 242 5.20 30.85 -20.15
N HIS A 243 4.00 30.28 -20.24
CA HIS A 243 3.35 29.93 -21.50
C HIS A 243 1.89 30.38 -21.48
N GLY A 244 1.57 31.43 -22.22
CA GLY A 244 0.19 31.87 -22.44
C GLY A 244 -0.50 31.02 -23.50
N CYS A 245 -1.73 30.58 -23.23
CA CYS A 245 -2.51 29.82 -24.21
C CYS A 245 -4.03 29.98 -23.97
N PRO A 246 -4.88 29.73 -24.98
CA PRO A 246 -6.33 29.70 -24.82
C PRO A 246 -6.79 28.56 -23.89
N GLU A 247 -7.97 28.71 -23.27
CA GLU A 247 -8.51 27.73 -22.31
C GLU A 247 -8.60 26.29 -22.86
N LEU A 248 -8.98 26.12 -24.13
CA LEU A 248 -9.05 24.80 -24.73
C LEU A 248 -7.66 24.15 -24.87
N ALA A 249 -6.64 24.95 -25.17
CA ALA A 249 -5.26 24.48 -25.25
C ALA A 249 -4.73 24.17 -23.85
N SER A 250 -5.03 24.99 -22.84
CA SER A 250 -4.58 24.77 -21.47
C SER A 250 -5.10 23.45 -20.91
N LYS A 251 -6.39 23.11 -21.11
CA LYS A 251 -6.96 21.80 -20.73
C LYS A 251 -6.19 20.64 -21.36
N ARG A 252 -5.90 20.72 -22.65
CA ARG A 252 -5.14 19.68 -23.38
C ARG A 252 -3.69 19.58 -22.90
N ILE A 253 -3.03 20.69 -22.59
CA ILE A 253 -1.66 20.72 -22.07
C ILE A 253 -1.61 20.10 -20.67
N ILE A 254 -2.56 20.43 -19.80
CA ILE A 254 -2.66 19.87 -18.44
C ILE A 254 -2.82 18.34 -18.47
N GLU A 255 -3.66 17.82 -19.37
CA GLU A 255 -3.93 16.39 -19.49
C GLU A 255 -2.82 15.61 -20.21
N ARG A 256 -2.33 16.18 -21.33
CA ARG A 256 -1.55 15.45 -22.33
C ARG A 256 -0.11 15.93 -22.47
N GLY A 257 0.24 17.06 -21.87
CA GLY A 257 1.53 17.72 -22.03
C GLY A 257 1.56 18.64 -23.25
N PHE A 258 2.68 19.33 -23.42
CA PHE A 258 2.90 20.21 -24.58
C PHE A 258 2.98 19.40 -25.87
N ASN A 259 2.32 19.89 -26.92
CA ASN A 259 2.39 19.33 -28.26
C ASN A 259 2.57 20.45 -29.27
N ARG A 260 3.52 20.28 -30.20
CA ARG A 260 3.76 21.23 -31.30
C ARG A 260 2.54 21.40 -32.22
N SER A 261 1.62 20.43 -32.26
CA SER A 261 0.36 20.57 -33.00
C SER A 261 -0.61 21.59 -32.40
N TYR A 262 -0.34 22.08 -31.19
CA TYR A 262 -1.09 23.18 -30.59
C TYR A 262 -0.55 24.55 -31.03
N CYS A 263 0.66 24.60 -31.60
CA CYS A 263 1.23 25.81 -32.16
C CYS A 263 0.54 26.15 -33.48
N GLY A 264 0.18 27.42 -33.71
CA GLY A 264 -0.38 27.89 -34.97
C GLY A 264 -1.85 28.33 -34.94
N ILE A 265 -2.56 28.22 -33.80
CA ILE A 265 -3.88 28.87 -33.62
C ILE A 265 -3.70 30.37 -33.30
N ASN A 266 -2.82 31.04 -34.05
CA ASN A 266 -2.77 32.50 -34.18
C ASN A 266 -3.10 32.92 -35.63
N ASP A 267 -3.38 31.97 -36.53
CA ASP A 267 -3.85 32.22 -37.90
C ASP A 267 -5.29 31.71 -38.07
N THR A 268 -6.26 32.51 -37.61
CA THR A 268 -7.58 32.53 -38.24
C THR A 268 -8.06 33.99 -38.19
N PRO A 269 -8.24 34.66 -39.36
CA PRO A 269 -8.70 36.05 -39.44
C PRO A 269 -10.07 36.27 -38.79
#